data_AF-A0A1F5K7Q5-F1
#
_entry.id   AF-A0A1F5K7Q5-F1
#
_cell.length_a   1.000
_cell.length_b   1.000
_cell.length_c   1.000
_cell.angle_alpha   90.00
_cell.angle_beta   90.00
_cell.angle_gamma   90.00
#
_symmetry.space_group_name_H-M   'P 1'
#
loop_
_entity.id
_entity.type
_entity.pdbx_description
1 polymer ?
#
loop_
_entity_poly.entity_id
_entity_poly.type
_entity_poly.pdbx_seq_one_letter_code
_entity_poly.pdbx_strand_id
1 'polypeptide(L)' 'MQDLSRSFYTLAFVFLILGLILNLYPNLPRIPGDININKPGIKIYIPVVSSIIVSILLTFLLNSLRK' A
#
# COMPACT_ATOMS: atom_id res chain seq x y z
N MET A 1 -24.14 -14.70 -0.97
CA MET A 1 -24.29 -13.27 -0.58
C MET A 1 -23.35 -12.88 0.55
N GLN A 2 -23.15 -13.72 1.57
CA GLN A 2 -22.26 -13.43 2.70
C GLN A 2 -20.78 -13.25 2.30
N ASP A 3 -20.30 -14.00 1.31
CA ASP A 3 -18.91 -13.89 0.82
C ASP A 3 -18.64 -12.54 0.13
N LEU A 4 -19.64 -12.05 -0.61
CA LEU A 4 -19.57 -10.74 -1.24
C LEU A 4 -19.50 -9.65 -0.15
N SER A 5 -20.38 -9.71 0.86
CA SER A 5 -20.35 -8.78 1.99
C SER A 5 -19.00 -8.77 2.71
N ARG A 6 -18.40 -9.95 2.95
CA ARG A 6 -17.05 -10.06 3.54
C ARG A 6 -16.01 -9.33 2.70
N SER A 7 -15.97 -9.56 1.38
CA SER A 7 -15.02 -8.90 0.49
C SER A 7 -15.10 -7.37 0.53
N PHE A 8 -16.32 -6.81 0.59
CA PHE A 8 -16.53 -5.37 0.72
C PHE A 8 -16.03 -4.84 2.06
N TYR A 9 -16.29 -5.52 3.18
CA TYR A 9 -15.76 -5.11 4.48
C TYR A 9 -14.24 -5.16 4.54
N THR A 10 -13.62 -6.19 3.96
CA THR A 10 -12.16 -6.30 3.93
C THR A 10 -11.54 -5.19 3.10
N LEU A 11 -12.12 -4.89 1.93
CA LEU A 11 -11.66 -3.80 1.07
C LEU A 11 -11.81 -2.43 1.76
N ALA A 12 -12.94 -2.19 2.44
CA ALA A 12 -13.17 -0.97 3.21
C ALA A 12 -12.14 -0.81 4.34
N PHE A 13 -11.81 -1.89 5.05
CA PHE A 13 -10.80 -1.88 6.10
C PHE A 13 -9.40 -1.54 5.55
N VAL A 14 -9.02 -2.07 4.38
CA VAL A 14 -7.76 -1.72 3.71
C VAL A 14 -7.68 -0.24 3.38
N PHE A 15 -8.71 0.30 2.74
CA PHE A 15 -8.73 1.71 2.37
C PHE A 15 -8.72 2.62 3.60
N LEU A 16 -9.38 2.23 4.69
CA LEU A 16 -9.33 2.95 5.96
C LEU A 16 -7.91 3.01 6.54
N ILE A 17 -7.19 1.88 6.55
CA ILE A 17 -5.79 1.84 7.00
C ILE A 17 -4.90 2.67 6.08
N LEU A 18 -5.04 2.55 4.76
CA LEU A 18 -4.28 3.35 3.80
C LEU A 18 -4.53 4.86 3.99
N GLY A 19 -5.78 5.27 4.16
CA GLY A 19 -6.16 6.66 4.42
C GLY A 19 -5.55 7.19 5.73
N LEU A 20 -5.57 6.39 6.79
CA LEU A 20 -4.93 6.73 8.07
C LEU A 20 -3.42 6.90 7.94
N ILE A 21 -2.74 5.99 7.25
CA ILE A 21 -1.28 6.06 7.02
C ILE A 21 -0.92 7.34 6.26
N LEU A 22 -1.66 7.65 5.18
CA LEU A 22 -1.42 8.84 4.38
C LEU A 22 -1.73 10.14 5.14
N ASN A 23 -2.72 10.13 6.04
CA ASN A 23 -3.08 11.30 6.85
C ASN A 23 -2.05 11.58 7.96
N LEU A 24 -1.59 10.52 8.65
CA LEU A 24 -0.64 10.64 9.76
C LEU A 24 0.80 10.94 9.30
N TYR A 25 1.14 10.54 8.08
CA TYR A 25 2.44 10.82 7.45
C TYR A 25 2.27 11.60 6.13
N PRO A 26 1.86 12.88 6.18
CA PRO A 26 1.71 13.69 4.96
C PRO A 26 3.06 13.84 4.22
N ASN A 27 4.16 13.82 4.98
CA ASN A 27 5.52 13.68 4.47
C ASN A 27 6.05 12.31 4.87
N LEU A 28 5.54 11.24 4.25
CA LEU A 28 6.13 9.90 4.41
C LEU A 28 7.66 10.05 4.24
N PRO A 29 8.48 9.82 5.29
CA PRO A 29 9.92 9.85 5.14
C PRO A 29 10.25 8.86 4.04
N ARG A 30 11.05 9.29 3.04
CA ARG A 30 11.46 8.42 1.95
C ARG A 30 11.96 7.12 2.57
N ILE A 31 11.24 6.04 2.31
CA ILE A 31 11.57 4.76 2.92
C ILE A 31 12.99 4.44 2.44
N PRO A 32 13.95 4.24 3.36
CA PRO A 32 15.31 3.90 2.96
C PRO A 32 15.23 2.58 2.17
N GLY A 33 15.47 2.69 0.86
CA GLY A 33 15.31 1.59 -0.10
C GLY A 33 14.47 1.93 -1.34
N ASP A 34 13.66 2.99 -1.31
CA ASP A 34 13.03 3.52 -2.52
C ASP A 34 14.03 4.40 -3.30
N ILE A 35 14.29 4.05 -4.56
CA ILE A 35 15.33 4.70 -5.38
C ILE A 35 14.71 5.96 -6.00
N ASN A 36 15.26 7.12 -5.69
CA ASN A 36 14.87 8.38 -6.31
C ASN A 36 16.03 9.00 -7.06
N ILE A 37 15.94 9.01 -8.39
CA ILE A 37 16.92 9.61 -9.29
C ILE A 37 16.37 10.98 -9.68
N ASN A 38 16.91 12.03 -9.07
CA ASN A 38 16.63 13.42 -9.45
C ASN A 38 17.81 13.97 -10.24
N LYS A 39 17.65 14.11 -11.56
CA LYS A 39 18.59 14.78 -12.46
C LYS A 39 17.91 15.99 -13.12
N PRO A 40 18.67 17.02 -13.54
CA PRO A 40 18.09 18.12 -14.31
C PRO A 40 17.42 17.56 -15.57
N GLY A 41 16.12 17.79 -15.71
CA GLY A 41 15.27 17.29 -16.81
C GLY A 41 14.65 15.90 -16.60
N ILE A 42 15.04 15.11 -15.60
CA ILE A 42 14.52 13.75 -15.38
C ILE A 42 14.37 13.45 -13.88
N LYS A 43 13.14 13.12 -13.46
CA LYS A 43 12.86 12.56 -12.13
C LYS A 43 12.30 11.15 -12.28
N ILE A 44 12.97 10.15 -11.72
CA ILE A 44 12.53 8.76 -11.70
C ILE A 44 12.41 8.31 -10.25
N TYR A 45 11.26 7.76 -9.89
CA TYR A 45 10.99 7.17 -8.59
C TYR A 45 10.72 5.67 -8.74
N ILE A 46 11.50 4.84 -8.05
CA ILE A 46 11.36 3.39 -8.05
C ILE A 46 11.02 2.95 -6.61
N PRO A 47 9.72 2.67 -6.35
CA PRO A 47 9.23 2.31 -5.02
C PRO A 47 9.46 0.83 -4.71
N VAL A 48 10.72 0.39 -4.56
CA VAL A 48 11.05 -1.03 -4.34
C VAL A 48 10.47 -1.54 -3.03
N VAL A 49 10.78 -0.88 -1.92
CA VAL A 49 10.37 -1.33 -0.58
C VAL A 49 8.88 -1.08 -0.39
N SER A 50 8.39 0.07 -0.85
CA SER A 50 6.97 0.38 -0.87
C SER A 50 6.15 -0.70 -1.59
N SER A 51 6.59 -1.15 -2.78
CA SER A 51 5.86 -2.19 -3.54
C SER A 51 5.87 -3.54 -2.85
N ILE A 52 6.98 -3.91 -2.18
CA ILE A 52 7.06 -5.16 -1.40
C ILE A 52 6.07 -5.12 -0.23
N ILE A 53 6.01 -4.02 0.51
CA ILE A 53 5.08 -3.86 1.64
C ILE A 53 3.64 -3.99 1.15
N VAL A 54 3.29 -3.29 0.07
CA VAL A 54 1.96 -3.36 -0.54
C VAL A 54 1.64 -4.80 -0.96
N SER A 55 2.59 -5.51 -1.57
CA SER A 55 2.41 -6.91 -1.98
C SER A 55 2.15 -7.85 -0.80
N ILE A 56 2.89 -7.71 0.30
CA ILE A 56 2.70 -8.53 1.51
C ILE A 56 1.32 -8.26 2.11
N LEU A 57 0.91 -6.99 2.23
CA LEU A 57 -0.41 -6.61 2.69
C LEU A 57 -1.52 -7.20 1.82
N LEU A 58 -1.42 -7.06 0.50
CA LEU A 58 -2.38 -7.64 -0.44
C LEU A 58 -2.44 -9.16 -0.32
N THR A 59 -1.30 -9.81 -0.20
CA THR A 59 -1.22 -11.28 -0.05
C THR A 59 -1.92 -11.73 1.23
N PHE A 60 -1.65 -11.06 2.36
CA PHE A 60 -2.30 -11.36 3.63
C PHE A 60 -3.81 -11.16 3.54
N LEU A 61 -4.26 -10.09 2.87
CA LEU A 61 -5.66 -9.78 2.67
C LEU A 61 -6.39 -10.84 1.84
N LEU A 62 -5.83 -11.17 0.68
CA LEU A 62 -6.41 -12.17 -0.24
C LEU A 62 -6.42 -13.55 0.41
N ASN A 63 -5.39 -13.88 1.18
CA ASN A 63 -5.34 -15.13 1.93
C ASN A 63 -6.40 -15.18 3.04
N SER A 64 -6.64 -14.07 3.74
CA SER A 64 -7.70 -13.96 4.75
C SER A 64 -9.12 -14.05 4.17
N LEU A 65 -9.31 -13.73 2.89
CA LEU A 65 -10.59 -13.88 2.18
C LEU A 65 -10.86 -15.32 1.70
N ARG A 66 -9.79 -16.11 1.52
CA ARG A 66 -9.86 -17.49 1.02
C ARG A 66 -10.10 -18.52 2.14
N LYS A 67 -9.95 -18.12 3.40
CA LYS A 67 -10.23 -18.93 4.60
C LYS A 67 -11.55 -18.51 5.23
#